data_AF-A0A537QGP2-F1
#
_entry.id   AF-A0A537QGP2-F1
#
_cell.length_a   1.000
_cell.length_b   1.000
_cell.length_c   1.000
_cell.angle_alpha   90.00
_cell.angle_beta   90.00
_cell.angle_gamma   90.00
#
_symmetry.space_group_name_H-M   'P 1'
#
loop_
_entity.id
_entity.type
_entity.pdbx_description
1 polymer ?
#
loop_
_entity_poly.entity_id
_entity_poly.type
_entity_poly.pdbx_seq_one_letter_code
_entity_poly.pdbx_strand_id
1 'polypeptide(L)'
;MKAISIASADDVLVASRYENTADMPLFDAKPPARPDALPGGNGLAFDWRLIADRDWRLPWMLSGGLTAALLPEAVRISGATAVDVSSGVERRPGDKDPDKIREFLAVARSL
;
A
#
# COMPACT_ATOMS: atom_id res chain seq x y z
N MET A 1 5.98 -11.79 -7.28
CA MET A 1 5.47 -10.49 -6.76
C MET A 1 6.26 -9.31 -7.33
N LYS A 2 5.61 -8.19 -7.67
CA LYS A 2 6.26 -6.97 -8.18
C LYS A 2 5.73 -5.73 -7.46
N ALA A 3 6.60 -4.99 -6.77
CA ALA A 3 6.28 -3.69 -6.18
C ALA A 3 6.26 -2.60 -7.26
N ILE A 4 5.22 -1.75 -7.23
CA ILE A 4 4.96 -0.70 -8.20
C ILE A 4 4.55 0.56 -7.42
N SER A 5 5.32 1.63 -7.59
CA SER A 5 5.06 2.90 -6.93
C SER A 5 4.03 3.72 -7.68
N ILE A 6 2.97 4.15 -7.00
CA ILE A 6 1.85 4.92 -7.56
C ILE A 6 1.82 6.32 -6.96
N ALA A 7 1.77 7.33 -7.82
CA ALA A 7 1.46 8.72 -7.47
C ALA A 7 0.48 9.37 -8.47
N SER A 8 0.40 8.86 -9.70
CA SER A 8 -0.51 9.36 -10.73
C SER A 8 -1.13 8.25 -11.57
N ALA A 9 -2.09 8.61 -12.43
CA ALA A 9 -2.70 7.67 -13.38
C ALA A 9 -1.68 7.06 -14.37
N ASP A 10 -0.61 7.78 -14.70
CA ASP A 10 0.44 7.27 -15.59
C ASP A 10 1.21 6.10 -14.95
N ASP A 11 1.46 6.16 -13.64
CA ASP A 11 2.10 5.05 -12.91
C ASP A 11 1.22 3.78 -12.97
N VAL A 12 -0.12 3.95 -12.91
CA VAL A 12 -1.08 2.84 -13.03
C VAL A 12 -1.06 2.23 -14.43
N LEU A 13 -0.92 3.02 -15.50
CA LEU A 13 -0.79 2.51 -16.86
C LEU A 13 0.50 1.70 -17.05
N VAL A 14 1.60 2.13 -16.41
CA VAL A 14 2.83 1.34 -16.38
C VAL A 14 2.63 0.04 -15.61
N ALA A 15 1.85 0.07 -14.53
CA ALA A 15 1.58 -1.09 -13.70
C ALA A 15 0.94 -2.25 -14.48
N SER A 16 0.02 -1.96 -15.40
CA SER A 16 -0.64 -2.98 -16.23
C SER A 16 0.33 -3.81 -17.10
N ARG A 17 1.55 -3.33 -17.34
CA ARG A 17 2.58 -4.11 -18.04
C ARG A 17 3.04 -5.34 -17.26
N TYR A 18 2.87 -5.33 -15.94
CA TYR A 18 3.26 -6.42 -15.06
C TYR A 18 2.16 -7.47 -14.88
N GLU A 19 0.94 -7.24 -15.38
CA GLU A 19 -0.18 -8.20 -15.27
C GLU A 19 0.07 -9.54 -15.99
N ASN A 20 1.01 -9.59 -16.93
CA ASN A 20 1.37 -10.82 -17.64
C ASN A 20 2.66 -11.48 -17.11
N THR A 21 3.32 -10.89 -16.11
CA THR A 21 4.65 -11.36 -15.66
C THR A 21 4.80 -11.47 -14.14
N ALA A 22 4.07 -10.67 -13.36
CA ALA A 22 4.02 -10.81 -11.92
C ALA A 22 2.93 -11.82 -11.54
N ASP A 23 3.13 -12.56 -10.45
CA ASP A 23 2.04 -13.35 -9.85
C ASP A 23 1.06 -12.46 -9.07
N MET A 24 1.57 -11.33 -8.57
CA MET A 24 0.87 -10.44 -7.66
C MET A 24 1.53 -9.05 -7.64
N PRO A 25 0.85 -8.01 -8.13
CA PRO A 25 1.29 -6.63 -7.95
C PRO A 25 1.14 -6.15 -6.51
N LEU A 26 2.11 -5.36 -6.03
CA LEU A 26 2.05 -4.63 -4.76
C LEU A 26 2.07 -3.14 -5.09
N PHE A 27 0.93 -2.45 -4.90
CA PHE A 27 0.82 -1.01 -5.14
C PHE A 27 1.28 -0.25 -3.91
N ASP A 28 2.39 0.46 -4.04
CA ASP A 28 3.00 1.21 -2.94
C ASP A 28 2.93 2.71 -3.24
N ALA A 29 2.86 3.54 -2.20
CA ALA A 29 2.89 4.98 -2.37
C ALA A 29 4.28 5.42 -2.84
N LYS A 30 4.33 6.20 -3.93
CA LYS A 30 5.60 6.75 -4.40
C LYS A 30 6.17 7.70 -3.34
N PRO A 31 7.47 7.58 -3.00
CA PRO A 31 8.13 8.55 -2.15
C PRO A 31 7.98 9.98 -2.69
N PRO A 32 7.78 10.99 -1.84
CA PRO A 32 7.80 12.38 -2.28
C PRO A 32 9.17 12.69 -2.89
N ALA A 33 9.21 13.55 -3.92
CA ALA A 33 10.45 13.95 -4.56
C ALA A 33 11.26 14.92 -3.66
N ARG A 34 11.81 14.40 -2.56
CA ARG A 34 12.66 15.12 -1.62
C ARG A 34 13.95 14.32 -1.35
N PRO A 35 15.08 14.98 -1.06
CA PRO A 35 16.38 14.31 -0.91
C PRO A 35 16.44 13.29 0.24
N ASP A 36 15.58 13.43 1.24
CA ASP A 36 15.47 12.62 2.45
C ASP A 36 14.41 11.52 2.36
N ALA A 37 13.69 11.41 1.24
CA ALA A 37 12.64 10.43 1.07
C ALA A 37 13.23 9.00 0.96
N LEU A 38 12.70 8.09 1.78
CA LEU A 38 13.10 6.69 1.75
C LEU A 38 12.44 5.98 0.54
N PRO A 39 13.11 5.01 -0.11
CA PRO A 39 12.44 4.13 -1.06
C PRO A 39 11.45 3.24 -0.30
N GLY A 40 10.16 3.60 -0.36
CA GLY A 40 9.09 3.02 0.46
C GLY A 40 9.07 3.55 1.90
N GLY A 41 7.97 3.34 2.62
CA GLY A 41 7.92 3.55 4.08
C GLY A 41 7.82 5.00 4.59
N ASN A 42 7.58 6.00 3.73
CA ASN A 42 7.46 7.41 4.14
C ASN A 42 6.19 7.75 4.97
N GLY A 43 5.33 6.78 5.27
CA GLY A 43 4.07 7.03 5.99
C GLY A 43 3.04 7.82 5.19
N LEU A 44 3.26 8.00 3.88
CA LEU A 44 2.38 8.75 3.00
C LEU A 44 1.51 7.78 2.21
N ALA A 45 0.19 8.02 2.24
CA ALA A 45 -0.75 7.34 1.36
C ALA A 45 -0.83 8.09 0.02
N PHE A 46 -0.89 7.36 -1.09
CA PHE A 46 -1.27 7.93 -2.38
C PHE A 46 -2.81 7.97 -2.49
N ASP A 47 -3.33 8.63 -3.53
CA ASP A 47 -4.77 8.60 -3.80
C ASP A 47 -5.22 7.19 -4.24
N TRP A 48 -5.77 6.41 -3.31
CA TRP A 48 -6.22 5.04 -3.54
C TRP A 48 -7.26 4.91 -4.66
N ARG A 49 -7.97 6.00 -5.01
CA ARG A 49 -8.92 6.02 -6.13
C ARG A 49 -8.24 5.76 -7.47
N LEU A 50 -6.92 5.97 -7.57
CA LEU A 50 -6.15 5.70 -8.80
C LEU A 50 -6.15 4.21 -9.19
N ILE A 51 -6.25 3.33 -8.20
CA ILE A 51 -6.28 1.87 -8.41
C ILE A 51 -7.68 1.27 -8.18
N ALA A 52 -8.63 2.06 -7.68
CA ALA A 52 -10.02 1.67 -7.47
C ALA A 52 -10.76 1.45 -8.79
N ASP A 53 -11.83 0.65 -8.75
CA ASP A 53 -12.74 0.37 -9.87
C ASP A 53 -12.04 -0.09 -11.17
N ARG A 54 -10.83 -0.66 -11.04
CA ARG A 54 -10.09 -1.30 -12.12
C ARG A 54 -10.20 -2.81 -12.01
N ASP A 55 -10.44 -3.44 -13.15
CA ASP A 55 -10.44 -4.90 -13.27
C ASP A 55 -9.00 -5.41 -13.40
N TRP A 56 -8.33 -5.55 -12.25
CA TRP A 56 -7.00 -6.15 -12.19
C TRP A 56 -7.10 -7.65 -12.43
N ARG A 57 -6.45 -8.15 -13.49
CA ARG A 57 -6.50 -9.56 -13.89
C ARG A 57 -5.85 -10.53 -12.88
N LEU A 58 -5.08 -9.99 -11.94
CA LEU A 58 -4.32 -10.72 -10.94
C LEU A 58 -4.73 -10.30 -9.52
N PRO A 59 -4.56 -11.17 -8.51
CA PRO A 59 -4.60 -10.72 -7.13
C PRO A 59 -3.54 -9.65 -6.91
N TRP A 60 -3.82 -8.68 -6.04
CA TRP A 60 -2.93 -7.56 -5.77
C TRP A 60 -2.99 -7.17 -4.29
N MET A 61 -1.99 -6.41 -3.84
CA MET A 61 -1.89 -5.88 -2.49
C MET A 61 -1.78 -4.36 -2.49
N LEU A 62 -2.38 -3.74 -1.47
CA LEU A 62 -2.16 -2.33 -1.15
C LEU A 62 -1.05 -2.18 -0.10
N SER A 63 -0.09 -1.30 -0.36
CA SER A 63 0.93 -0.85 0.59
C SER A 63 1.04 0.68 0.57
N GLY A 64 1.98 1.21 1.34
CA GLY A 64 2.30 2.63 1.36
C GLY A 64 1.49 3.42 2.37
N GLY A 65 2.13 3.74 3.50
CA GLY A 65 1.58 4.64 4.51
C GLY A 65 0.38 4.10 5.30
N LEU A 66 0.08 2.81 5.22
CA LEU A 66 -1.02 2.21 5.98
C LEU A 66 -0.74 2.23 7.49
N THR A 67 -1.75 2.61 8.26
CA THR A 67 -1.81 2.53 9.73
C THR A 67 -3.15 1.92 10.12
N ALA A 68 -3.31 1.49 11.38
CA ALA A 68 -4.58 0.94 11.85
C ALA A 68 -5.75 1.94 11.66
N ALA A 69 -5.49 3.23 11.83
CA ALA A 69 -6.47 4.30 11.64
C ALA A 69 -6.89 4.52 10.17
N LEU A 70 -5.96 4.35 9.22
CA LEU A 70 -6.21 4.57 7.79
C LEU A 70 -6.74 3.33 7.07
N LEU A 71 -6.50 2.15 7.62
CA LEU A 71 -6.80 0.88 6.96
C LEU A 71 -8.27 0.73 6.52
N PRO A 72 -9.29 1.06 7.35
CA PRO A 72 -10.69 0.94 6.94
C PRO A 72 -11.03 1.79 5.72
N GLU A 73 -10.53 3.02 5.67
CA GLU A 73 -10.75 3.91 4.54
C GLU A 73 -9.99 3.45 3.30
N ALA A 74 -8.76 2.96 3.48
CA ALA A 74 -7.94 2.40 2.42
C ALA A 74 -8.63 1.25 1.69
N VAL A 75 -9.12 0.28 2.46
CA VAL A 75 -9.85 -0.88 1.94
C VAL A 75 -11.16 -0.43 1.28
N ARG A 76 -11.92 0.46 1.93
CA ARG A 76 -13.20 0.96 1.40
C ARG A 76 -13.03 1.68 0.06
N ILE A 77 -11.99 2.49 -0.11
CA ILE A 77 -11.75 3.26 -1.34
C ILE A 77 -11.14 2.39 -2.44
N SER A 78 -10.12 1.58 -2.11
CA SER A 78 -9.38 0.81 -3.11
C SER A 78 -10.03 -0.51 -3.49
N GLY A 79 -10.88 -1.08 -2.62
CA GLY A 79 -11.36 -2.46 -2.74
C GLY A 79 -10.29 -3.51 -2.40
N ALA A 80 -9.19 -3.12 -1.74
CA ALA A 80 -8.10 -4.04 -1.42
C ALA A 80 -8.56 -5.18 -0.50
N THR A 81 -8.28 -6.42 -0.91
CA THR A 81 -8.51 -7.63 -0.10
C THR A 81 -7.24 -8.15 0.55
N ALA A 82 -6.09 -7.59 0.18
CA ALA A 82 -4.79 -7.88 0.78
C ALA A 82 -4.00 -6.58 0.97
N VAL A 83 -3.33 -6.46 2.11
CA VAL A 83 -2.58 -5.27 2.49
C VAL A 83 -1.20 -5.64 3.03
N ASP A 84 -0.24 -4.74 2.82
CA ASP A 84 1.12 -4.80 3.36
C ASP A 84 1.37 -3.56 4.24
N VAL A 85 2.00 -3.77 5.40
CA VAL A 85 2.30 -2.70 6.34
C VAL A 85 3.71 -2.85 6.88
N SER A 86 4.47 -1.75 6.85
CA SER A 86 5.80 -1.69 7.45
C SER A 86 5.92 -0.58 8.48
N SER A 87 6.09 0.69 8.08
CA SER A 87 6.37 1.79 9.02
C SER A 87 5.18 2.19 9.88
N GLY A 88 3.94 1.94 9.44
CA GLY A 88 2.74 2.25 10.23
C GLY A 88 2.60 1.44 11.53
N VAL A 89 3.37 0.37 11.68
CA VAL A 89 3.43 -0.46 12.89
C VAL A 89 4.79 -0.39 13.59
N GLU A 90 5.58 0.66 13.33
CA GLU A 90 6.87 0.89 13.97
C GLU A 90 6.79 1.93 15.10
N ARG A 91 7.67 1.83 16.10
CA ARG A 91 7.97 2.90 17.07
C ARG A 91 8.88 3.95 16.45
N ARG A 92 9.88 3.49 15.70
CA ARG A 92 10.89 4.24 14.95
C ARG A 92 11.38 3.37 13.79
N PRO A 93 12.02 3.94 12.73
CA PRO A 93 12.44 3.17 11.56
C PRO A 93 13.14 1.86 11.89
N GLY A 94 12.57 0.74 11.46
CA GLY A 94 13.10 -0.61 11.67
C GLY A 94 12.82 -1.24 13.05
N ASP A 95 12.17 -0.54 13.98
CA ASP A 95 11.77 -1.04 15.30
C ASP A 95 10.25 -1.23 15.37
N LYS A 96 9.79 -2.48 15.21
CA LYS A 96 8.36 -2.84 15.22
C LYS A 96 7.76 -2.71 16.62
N ASP A 97 6.55 -2.16 16.66
CA ASP A 97 5.74 -2.06 17.88
C ASP A 97 4.72 -3.22 17.94
N PRO A 98 4.85 -4.18 18.87
CA PRO A 98 3.90 -5.27 18.99
C PRO A 98 2.45 -4.80 19.24
N ASP A 99 2.25 -3.68 19.93
CA ASP A 99 0.91 -3.17 20.22
C ASP A 99 0.26 -2.58 18.98
N LYS A 100 1.02 -1.83 18.17
CA LYS A 100 0.53 -1.35 16.87
C LYS A 100 0.27 -2.49 15.89
N ILE A 101 1.09 -3.55 15.92
CA ILE A 101 0.83 -4.76 15.10
C ILE A 101 -0.50 -5.39 15.52
N ARG A 102 -0.75 -5.57 16.83
CA ARG A 102 -2.01 -6.13 17.33
C ARG A 102 -3.20 -5.27 16.93
N GLU A 103 -3.09 -3.95 17.08
CA GLU A 103 -4.12 -2.99 16.67
C GLU A 103 -4.41 -3.09 15.18
N PHE A 104 -3.37 -3.06 14.33
CA PHE A 104 -3.52 -3.17 12.89
C PHE A 104 -4.20 -4.47 12.48
N LEU A 105 -3.78 -5.60 13.07
CA LEU A 105 -4.38 -6.92 12.80
C LEU A 105 -5.83 -7.01 13.30
N ALA A 106 -6.14 -6.38 14.44
CA ALA A 106 -7.51 -6.34 14.95
C ALA A 106 -8.44 -5.58 14.00
N VAL A 107 -8.00 -4.41 13.50
CA VAL A 107 -8.74 -3.64 12.49
C VAL A 107 -8.87 -4.44 11.20
N ALA A 108 -7.77 -5.02 10.69
CA ALA A 108 -7.77 -5.80 9.45
C ALA A 108 -8.74 -6.99 9.49
N ARG A 109 -8.90 -7.66 10.64
CA ARG A 109 -9.85 -8.77 10.82
C ARG A 109 -11.32 -8.33 10.88
N SER A 110 -11.58 -7.05 11.07
CA SER A 110 -12.94 -6.49 11.19
C SER A 110 -13.50 -5.91 9.89
N LEU A 111 -12.67 -5.84 8.84
CA LEU A 111 -13.01 -5.38 7.50
C LEU A 111 -13.44 -6.56 6.62
#